data_AF-A0A847ZXR0-F1
#
_entry.id   AF-A0A847ZXR0-F1
#
_cell.length_a   1.000
_cell.length_b   1.000
_cell.length_c   1.000
_cell.angle_alpha   90.00
_cell.angle_beta   90.00
_cell.angle_gamma   90.00
#
_symmetry.space_group_name_H-M   'P 1'
#
loop_
_entity.id
_entity.type
_entity.pdbx_description
1 polymer ?
#
loop_
_entity_poly.entity_id
_entity_poly.type
_entity_poly.pdbx_seq_one_letter_code
_entity_poly.pdbx_strand_id
1 'polypeptide(L)'
;MLRHIPKRSFVEGRWRNGLGVSWNIATQCVAGEIATQSVAGDIASRGDGEDFDWRFALARIDGDVDFSVYGPVDRVFTMVAGEGLTLDFGAGKVIEVDAVNVPHAYACDVPLHCRVKGRGPALALNLFTARGRWKAEVDVVALKGGTEVPLSCNAAVMLALEGDCEISRSGERLHLREGDAAEVRGQGELVASGGGYLYVGRLTLMSA
;
A
#
# COMPACT_ATOMS: atom_id res chain seq x y z
N MET A 1 -4.51 -6.41 -18.42
CA MET A 1 -3.06 -6.09 -18.43
C MET A 1 -2.51 -6.33 -17.04
N LEU A 2 -1.44 -7.13 -16.96
CA LEU A 2 -0.65 -7.31 -15.76
C LEU A 2 0.68 -6.55 -15.94
N ARG A 3 1.09 -5.81 -14.92
CA ARG A 3 2.34 -5.03 -14.95
C ARG A 3 3.21 -5.44 -13.79
N HIS A 4 4.40 -5.96 -14.07
CA HIS A 4 5.42 -6.26 -13.06
C HIS A 4 6.10 -4.99 -12.56
N ILE A 5 6.35 -4.93 -11.25
CA ILE A 5 7.05 -3.85 -10.58
C ILE A 5 8.11 -4.49 -9.68
N PRO A 6 9.36 -4.65 -10.15
CA PRO A 6 10.38 -5.30 -9.34
C PRO A 6 10.77 -4.43 -8.14
N LYS A 7 11.07 -5.04 -6.99
CA LYS A 7 11.43 -4.32 -5.74
C LYS A 7 12.51 -3.25 -5.93
N ARG A 8 13.49 -3.53 -6.79
CA ARG A 8 14.60 -2.62 -7.10
C ARG A 8 14.19 -1.33 -7.81
N SER A 9 12.98 -1.26 -8.37
CA SER A 9 12.46 -0.06 -9.02
C SER A 9 11.61 0.80 -8.10
N PHE A 10 11.42 0.42 -6.83
CA PHE A 10 10.67 1.26 -5.91
C PHE A 10 11.46 2.54 -5.62
N VAL A 11 10.75 3.67 -5.59
CA VAL A 11 11.39 4.99 -5.45
C VAL A 11 11.44 5.38 -3.99
N GLU A 12 12.65 5.47 -3.43
CA GLU A 12 12.87 5.87 -2.04
C GLU A 12 12.63 7.38 -1.83
N GLY A 13 12.07 7.73 -0.67
CA GLY A 13 12.01 9.09 -0.14
C GLY A 13 12.12 9.07 1.39
N ARG A 14 13.10 9.80 1.93
CA ARG A 14 13.31 9.87 3.38
C ARG A 14 12.36 10.89 4.00
N TRP A 15 11.89 10.60 5.21
CA TRP A 15 11.00 11.53 5.89
C TRP A 15 11.77 12.73 6.43
N ARG A 16 11.16 13.94 6.36
CA ARG A 16 11.78 15.18 6.85
C ARG A 16 12.19 15.14 8.32
N ASN A 17 11.45 14.40 9.15
CA ASN A 17 11.74 14.23 10.56
C ASN A 17 12.86 13.19 10.83
N GLY A 18 13.36 12.50 9.80
CA GLY A 18 14.41 11.49 9.92
C GLY A 18 13.97 10.17 10.56
N LEU A 19 12.70 10.04 10.96
CA LEU A 19 12.17 8.89 11.72
C LEU A 19 11.63 7.76 10.84
N GLY A 20 12.01 7.76 9.57
CA GLY A 20 11.63 6.70 8.65
C GLY A 20 11.93 7.02 7.19
N VAL A 21 11.51 6.09 6.36
CA VAL A 21 11.69 6.13 4.91
C VAL A 21 10.49 5.45 4.25
N SER A 22 10.12 5.91 3.05
CA SER A 22 9.12 5.25 2.23
C SER A 22 9.66 4.92 0.86
N TRP A 23 9.18 3.82 0.30
CA TRP A 23 9.41 3.43 -1.08
C TRP A 23 8.08 3.44 -1.83
N ASN A 24 7.96 4.33 -2.82
CA ASN A 24 6.80 4.38 -3.70
C ASN A 24 6.83 3.20 -4.68
N ILE A 25 5.74 2.43 -4.73
CA ILE A 25 5.62 1.23 -5.56
C ILE A 25 4.83 1.55 -6.84
N ALA A 26 3.65 2.15 -6.68
CA ALA A 26 2.80 2.54 -7.78
C ALA A 26 1.91 3.72 -7.41
N THR A 27 1.65 4.61 -8.36
CA THR A 27 0.78 5.78 -8.20
C THR A 27 -0.06 5.95 -9.45
N GLN A 28 -1.34 6.26 -9.29
CA GLN A 28 -2.16 6.83 -10.36
C GLN A 28 -2.47 8.28 -10.01
N CYS A 29 -2.12 9.19 -10.92
CA CYS A 29 -2.45 10.61 -10.81
C CYS A 29 -3.82 10.91 -11.44
N VAL A 30 -4.39 12.06 -11.09
CA VAL A 30 -5.64 12.55 -11.67
C VAL A 30 -5.45 12.80 -13.18
N ALA A 31 -6.35 12.29 -14.01
CA ALA A 31 -6.28 12.52 -15.46
C ALA A 31 -6.57 13.99 -15.78
N GLY A 32 -5.61 14.71 -16.38
CA GLY A 32 -5.78 16.08 -16.86
C GLY A 32 -4.74 17.08 -16.36
N GLU A 33 -3.95 16.73 -15.35
CA GLU A 33 -2.76 17.50 -14.98
C GLU A 33 -1.55 16.96 -15.72
N ILE A 34 -0.80 17.86 -16.35
CA ILE A 34 0.45 17.53 -17.04
C ILE A 34 1.36 16.88 -16.02
N ALA A 35 1.52 15.56 -16.12
CA ALA A 35 2.61 14.85 -15.46
C ALA A 35 3.91 15.38 -16.06
N THR A 36 4.45 16.46 -15.51
CA THR A 36 5.83 16.82 -15.74
C THR A 36 6.65 15.60 -15.31
N GLN A 37 7.33 15.04 -16.30
CA GLN A 37 8.24 13.91 -16.13
C GLN A 37 9.20 14.20 -14.96
N SER A 38 9.52 13.15 -14.20
CA SER A 38 10.43 13.12 -13.05
C SER A 38 9.82 13.60 -11.75
N VAL A 39 9.88 12.77 -10.70
CA VAL A 39 10.91 12.98 -9.65
C VAL A 39 10.98 11.80 -8.69
N ALA A 40 12.14 11.14 -8.68
CA ALA A 40 12.75 10.72 -7.44
C ALA A 40 12.98 12.01 -6.61
N GLY A 41 12.14 12.25 -5.62
CA GLY A 41 12.16 13.47 -4.85
C GLY A 41 11.14 13.39 -3.74
N ASP A 42 11.61 13.58 -2.52
CA ASP A 42 10.91 13.41 -1.26
C ASP A 42 9.39 13.65 -1.34
N ILE A 43 8.63 12.61 -1.01
CA ILE A 43 7.18 12.62 -0.75
C ILE A 43 6.78 13.72 0.25
N ALA A 44 7.74 14.24 1.02
CA ALA A 44 7.56 15.32 1.97
C ALA A 44 7.63 16.73 1.36
N SER A 45 8.00 16.88 0.08
CA SER A 45 8.18 18.18 -0.59
C SER A 45 6.98 18.64 -1.41
N ARG A 46 6.06 17.74 -1.79
CA ARG A 46 4.75 18.12 -2.32
C ARG A 46 3.80 18.25 -1.13
N GLY A 47 3.63 19.50 -0.68
CA GLY A 47 2.47 19.86 0.13
C GLY A 47 1.20 19.46 -0.61
N ASP A 48 0.22 19.05 0.19
CA ASP A 48 -1.15 18.77 -0.22
C ASP A 48 -1.32 17.39 -0.87
N GLY A 49 -2.07 16.51 -0.19
CA GLY A 49 -2.33 15.13 -0.60
C GLY A 49 -3.29 15.01 -1.79
N GLU A 50 -3.21 15.91 -2.76
CA GLU A 50 -4.24 16.11 -3.80
C GLU A 50 -3.84 15.61 -5.21
N ASP A 51 -2.55 15.35 -5.48
CA ASP A 51 -2.08 14.99 -6.83
C ASP A 51 -2.33 13.52 -7.26
N PHE A 52 -3.03 12.69 -6.45
CA PHE A 52 -3.22 11.28 -6.77
C PHE A 52 -4.65 10.76 -6.57
N ASP A 53 -5.04 9.81 -7.44
CA ASP A 53 -6.21 8.96 -7.29
C ASP A 53 -5.97 7.92 -6.19
N TRP A 54 -4.83 7.25 -6.29
CA TRP A 54 -4.36 6.28 -5.32
C TRP A 54 -2.84 6.15 -5.36
N ARG A 55 -2.25 5.74 -4.23
CA ARG A 55 -0.82 5.49 -4.08
C ARG A 55 -0.58 4.22 -3.27
N PHE A 56 0.30 3.35 -3.75
CA PHE A 56 0.76 2.16 -3.05
C PHE A 56 2.24 2.32 -2.70
N ALA A 57 2.57 2.19 -1.42
CA ALA A 57 3.92 2.40 -0.91
C ALA A 57 4.25 1.50 0.27
N LEU A 58 5.54 1.17 0.43
CA LEU A 58 6.10 0.55 1.62
C LEU A 58 6.73 1.63 2.49
N ALA A 59 6.60 1.54 3.81
CA ALA A 59 7.26 2.44 4.76
C ALA A 59 8.02 1.65 5.81
N ARG A 60 9.19 2.16 6.21
CA ARG A 60 9.90 1.75 7.42
C ARG A 60 9.78 2.87 8.45
N ILE A 61 9.28 2.53 9.63
CA ILE A 61 9.06 3.40 10.78
C ILE A 61 10.14 3.07 11.79
N ASP A 62 11.07 4.00 12.01
CA ASP A 62 12.26 3.75 12.83
C ASP A 62 12.00 3.97 14.34
N GLY A 63 10.86 4.58 14.70
CA GLY A 63 10.43 4.79 16.08
C GLY A 63 9.12 5.58 16.15
N ASP A 64 8.78 6.05 17.35
CA ASP A 64 7.59 6.87 17.61
C ASP A 64 7.59 8.13 16.74
N VAL A 65 6.47 8.40 16.06
CA VAL A 65 6.43 9.43 15.02
C VAL A 65 5.00 9.92 14.77
N ASP A 66 4.85 11.23 14.58
CA ASP A 66 3.61 11.80 14.06
C ASP A 66 3.48 11.50 12.57
N PHE A 67 2.33 10.97 12.19
CA PHE A 67 2.03 10.82 10.77
C PHE A 67 1.54 12.15 10.20
N SER A 68 1.94 12.39 8.95
CA SER A 68 1.41 13.52 8.17
C SER A 68 -0.11 13.40 8.00
N VAL A 69 -0.78 14.55 8.08
CA VAL A 69 -2.22 14.68 7.81
C VAL A 69 -2.41 14.93 6.32
N TYR A 70 -3.29 14.15 5.69
CA TYR A 70 -3.68 14.24 4.29
C TYR A 70 -5.21 14.16 4.19
N GLY A 71 -5.87 15.24 3.78
CA GLY A 71 -7.32 15.29 3.63
C GLY A 71 -7.71 15.86 2.26
N PRO A 72 -8.70 15.27 1.55
CA PRO A 72 -9.55 14.13 1.93
C PRO A 72 -8.99 12.78 1.40
N VAL A 73 -8.08 12.14 2.15
CA VAL A 73 -7.45 10.85 1.77
C VAL A 73 -7.80 9.77 2.79
N ASP A 74 -8.11 8.57 2.29
CA ASP A 74 -8.20 7.34 3.09
C ASP A 74 -6.95 6.48 2.90
N ARG A 75 -6.60 5.70 3.93
CA ARG A 75 -5.49 4.77 3.89
C ARG A 75 -5.91 3.43 4.45
N VAL A 76 -5.47 2.37 3.77
CA VAL A 76 -5.34 1.05 4.39
C VAL A 76 -3.88 0.82 4.73
N PHE A 77 -3.60 0.67 6.02
CA PHE A 77 -2.28 0.40 6.59
C PHE A 77 -2.17 -1.07 6.93
N THR A 78 -1.08 -1.72 6.53
CA THR A 78 -0.84 -3.14 6.83
C THR A 78 0.60 -3.29 7.28
N MET A 79 0.82 -3.56 8.56
CA MET A 79 2.16 -3.90 9.07
C MET A 79 2.58 -5.24 8.47
N VAL A 80 3.78 -5.34 7.93
CA VAL A 80 4.31 -6.54 7.27
C VAL A 80 5.56 -7.09 7.97
N ALA A 81 6.21 -6.29 8.82
CA ALA A 81 7.22 -6.75 9.76
C ALA A 81 7.30 -5.79 10.96
N GLY A 82 7.74 -6.29 12.12
CA GLY A 82 7.87 -5.53 13.36
C GLY A 82 7.15 -6.21 14.52
N GLU A 83 7.40 -5.73 15.74
CA GLU A 83 6.81 -6.27 16.98
C GLU A 83 5.42 -5.68 17.31
N GLY A 84 4.93 -4.74 16.50
CA GLY A 84 3.65 -4.06 16.68
C GLY A 84 3.79 -2.54 16.78
N LEU A 85 2.65 -1.85 16.71
CA LEU A 85 2.56 -0.40 16.92
C LEU A 85 1.13 0.00 17.31
N THR A 86 0.97 1.21 17.84
CA THR A 86 -0.34 1.83 18.07
C THR A 86 -0.48 3.08 17.21
N LEU A 87 -1.65 3.26 16.60
CA LEU A 87 -2.02 4.50 15.92
C LEU A 87 -3.02 5.25 16.81
N ASP A 88 -2.54 6.28 17.50
CA ASP A 88 -3.32 7.08 18.44
C ASP A 88 -3.82 8.36 17.76
N PHE A 89 -5.13 8.47 17.57
CA PHE A 89 -5.80 9.62 16.94
C PHE A 89 -6.22 10.69 17.97
N GLY A 90 -5.84 10.52 19.23
CA GLY A 90 -6.31 11.33 20.34
C GLY A 90 -7.76 11.02 20.75
N ALA A 91 -8.22 11.68 21.80
CA ALA A 91 -9.57 11.55 22.35
C ALA A 91 -10.02 10.10 22.62
N GLY A 92 -9.08 9.21 22.94
CA GLY A 92 -9.33 7.79 23.22
C GLY A 92 -9.55 6.91 21.99
N LYS A 93 -9.41 7.45 20.77
CA LYS A 93 -9.47 6.67 19.53
C LYS A 93 -8.08 6.13 19.20
N VAL A 94 -7.89 4.82 19.39
CA VAL A 94 -6.62 4.12 19.12
C VAL A 94 -6.88 2.90 18.25
N ILE A 95 -5.97 2.63 17.31
CA ILE A 95 -5.90 1.35 16.60
C ILE A 95 -4.65 0.61 17.10
N GLU A 96 -4.85 -0.57 17.68
CA GLU A 96 -3.79 -1.50 18.03
C GLU A 96 -3.42 -2.34 16.80
N VAL A 97 -2.15 -2.29 16.41
CA VAL A 97 -1.59 -3.08 15.29
C VAL A 97 -0.60 -4.08 15.89
N ASP A 98 -1.14 -5.18 16.40
CA ASP A 98 -0.38 -6.19 17.15
C ASP A 98 0.12 -7.36 16.30
N ALA A 99 -0.38 -7.47 15.06
CA ALA A 99 -0.05 -8.57 14.16
C ALA A 99 0.34 -8.04 12.78
N VAL A 100 1.31 -8.72 12.16
CA VAL A 100 1.61 -8.51 10.75
C VAL A 100 0.48 -9.03 9.87
N ASN A 101 0.40 -8.55 8.64
CA ASN A 101 -0.54 -8.97 7.61
C ASN A 101 -2.02 -8.72 7.93
N VAL A 102 -2.31 -7.84 8.89
CA VAL A 102 -3.67 -7.37 9.21
C VAL A 102 -3.89 -5.96 8.65
N PRO A 103 -4.84 -5.76 7.72
CA PRO A 103 -5.16 -4.44 7.19
C PRO A 103 -6.01 -3.60 8.15
N HIS A 104 -5.63 -2.33 8.32
CA HIS A 104 -6.34 -1.34 9.13
C HIS A 104 -6.69 -0.12 8.27
N ALA A 105 -7.98 0.11 8.03
CA ALA A 105 -8.45 1.25 7.26
C ALA A 105 -8.75 2.45 8.18
N TYR A 106 -8.29 3.64 7.79
CA TYR A 106 -8.62 4.88 8.49
C TYR A 106 -8.45 6.12 7.60
N ALA A 107 -9.11 7.19 8.03
CA ALA A 107 -9.03 8.51 7.43
C ALA A 107 -7.70 9.20 7.79
N CYS A 108 -7.05 9.83 6.81
CA CYS A 108 -5.79 10.56 7.02
C CYS A 108 -5.97 12.06 7.31
N ASP A 109 -7.21 12.54 7.42
CA ASP A 109 -7.57 13.95 7.66
C ASP A 109 -7.51 14.36 9.13
N VAL A 110 -7.19 13.43 10.01
CA VAL A 110 -7.01 13.64 11.44
C VAL A 110 -5.55 13.38 11.84
N PRO A 111 -4.96 14.20 12.73
CA PRO A 111 -3.66 13.91 13.31
C PRO A 111 -3.66 12.56 14.00
N LEU A 112 -2.55 11.83 13.89
CA LEU A 112 -2.30 10.64 14.69
C LEU A 112 -0.83 10.54 15.05
N HIS A 113 -0.58 9.95 16.22
CA HIS A 113 0.73 9.60 16.71
C HIS A 113 0.93 8.08 16.64
N CYS A 114 1.96 7.64 15.93
CA CYS A 114 2.36 6.23 15.88
C CYS A 114 3.35 5.94 17.00
N ARG A 115 3.06 4.95 17.85
CA ARG A 115 4.02 4.45 18.85
C ARG A 115 4.46 3.05 18.47
N VAL A 116 5.76 2.85 18.25
CA VAL A 116 6.32 1.56 17.85
C VAL A 116 6.53 0.69 19.10
N LYS A 117 6.10 -0.57 19.03
CA LYS A 117 6.33 -1.55 20.09
C LYS A 117 7.67 -2.25 19.84
N GLY A 118 8.39 -2.60 20.91
CA GLY A 118 9.65 -3.33 20.81
C GLY A 118 10.89 -2.46 20.58
N ARG A 119 11.99 -3.08 20.15
CA ARG A 119 13.30 -2.41 19.98
C ARG A 119 13.70 -2.19 18.52
N GLY A 120 12.89 -2.64 17.56
CA GLY A 120 13.18 -2.58 16.12
C GLY A 120 12.19 -1.71 15.33
N PRO A 121 12.52 -1.41 14.06
CA PRO A 121 11.60 -0.69 13.19
C PRO A 121 10.40 -1.55 12.82
N ALA A 122 9.31 -0.89 12.46
CA ALA A 122 8.16 -1.53 11.80
C ALA A 122 8.20 -1.27 10.29
N LEU A 123 7.82 -2.26 9.49
CA LEU A 123 7.57 -2.13 8.06
C LEU A 123 6.08 -2.21 7.79
N ALA A 124 5.54 -1.33 6.96
CA ALA A 124 4.13 -1.32 6.64
C ALA A 124 3.85 -0.94 5.19
N LEU A 125 2.94 -1.67 4.55
CA LEU A 125 2.33 -1.28 3.30
C LEU A 125 1.22 -0.27 3.55
N ASN A 126 1.16 0.72 2.68
CA ASN A 126 0.18 1.78 2.71
C ASN A 126 -0.49 1.85 1.33
N LEU A 127 -1.80 1.68 1.30
CA LEU A 127 -2.62 1.95 0.12
C LEU A 127 -3.49 3.18 0.40
N PHE A 128 -3.12 4.30 -0.21
CA PHE A 128 -3.84 5.57 -0.11
C PHE A 128 -4.84 5.71 -1.25
N THR A 129 -6.00 6.28 -0.99
CA THR A 129 -7.03 6.61 -1.98
C THR A 129 -7.60 8.00 -1.73
N ALA A 130 -7.82 8.78 -2.78
CA ALA A 130 -8.58 10.02 -2.69
C ALA A 130 -10.05 9.71 -2.37
N ARG A 131 -10.51 10.14 -1.19
CA ARG A 131 -11.85 9.84 -0.68
C ARG A 131 -12.92 10.40 -1.61
N GLY A 132 -14.01 9.66 -1.77
CA GLY A 132 -15.12 10.02 -2.63
C GLY A 132 -14.89 9.74 -4.12
N ARG A 133 -13.64 9.48 -4.53
CA ARG A 133 -13.30 9.09 -5.92
C ARG A 133 -12.88 7.63 -6.01
N TRP A 134 -12.10 7.16 -5.05
CA TRP A 134 -11.62 5.78 -5.00
C TRP A 134 -11.85 5.16 -3.63
N LYS A 135 -12.15 3.86 -3.63
CA LYS A 135 -12.19 3.01 -2.43
C LYS A 135 -11.17 1.89 -2.55
N ALA A 136 -10.48 1.61 -1.45
CA ALA A 136 -9.56 0.47 -1.32
C ALA A 136 -10.16 -0.62 -0.41
N GLU A 137 -9.98 -1.87 -0.81
CA GLU A 137 -10.19 -3.07 0.01
C GLU A 137 -8.94 -3.92 -0.06
N VAL A 138 -8.45 -4.39 1.09
CA VAL A 138 -7.16 -5.10 1.16
C VAL A 138 -7.36 -6.42 1.86
N ASP A 139 -6.82 -7.48 1.25
CA ASP A 139 -6.64 -8.79 1.86
C ASP A 139 -5.16 -9.18 1.83
N VAL A 140 -4.74 -9.98 2.81
CA VAL A 140 -3.48 -10.72 2.73
C VAL A 140 -3.82 -12.20 2.58
N VAL A 141 -3.45 -12.76 1.43
CA VAL A 141 -3.86 -14.09 1.01
C VAL A 141 -2.72 -15.07 1.24
N ALA A 142 -2.95 -16.11 2.04
CA ALA A 142 -2.04 -17.25 2.13
C ALA A 142 -2.15 -18.08 0.85
N LEU A 143 -1.06 -18.18 0.09
CA LEU A 143 -1.02 -18.89 -1.17
C LEU A 143 -0.92 -20.40 -0.95
N LYS A 144 -1.65 -21.14 -1.78
CA LYS A 144 -1.57 -22.60 -1.91
C LYS A 144 -1.51 -22.95 -3.40
N GLY A 145 -1.69 -24.22 -3.75
CA GLY A 145 -1.71 -24.70 -5.15
C GLY A 145 -2.90 -24.18 -5.96
N GLY A 146 -2.89 -22.90 -6.33
CA GLY A 146 -3.90 -22.22 -7.17
C GLY A 146 -5.01 -21.55 -6.36
N THR A 147 -4.71 -20.45 -5.70
CA THR A 147 -5.65 -19.61 -4.97
C THR A 147 -6.33 -18.61 -5.90
N GLU A 148 -7.66 -18.65 -5.97
CA GLU A 148 -8.45 -17.67 -6.71
C GLU A 148 -8.47 -16.32 -5.98
N VAL A 149 -8.27 -15.25 -6.73
CA VAL A 149 -8.27 -13.87 -6.28
C VAL A 149 -9.22 -13.09 -7.19
N PRO A 150 -10.53 -13.04 -6.88
CA PRO A 150 -11.49 -12.33 -7.69
C PRO A 150 -11.18 -10.83 -7.72
N LEU A 151 -11.21 -10.23 -8.91
CA LEU A 151 -11.02 -8.79 -9.11
C LEU A 151 -12.32 -8.17 -9.60
N SER A 152 -13.21 -7.79 -8.69
CA SER A 152 -14.43 -7.03 -8.99
C SER A 152 -14.20 -5.50 -8.97
N CYS A 153 -12.96 -5.07 -9.17
CA CYS A 153 -12.49 -3.70 -9.01
C CYS A 153 -11.90 -3.12 -10.33
N ASN A 154 -11.67 -1.81 -10.38
CA ASN A 154 -11.14 -1.14 -11.57
C ASN A 154 -9.62 -1.36 -11.72
N ALA A 155 -8.91 -1.40 -10.60
CA ALA A 155 -7.49 -1.71 -10.53
C ALA A 155 -7.18 -2.55 -9.28
N ALA A 156 -6.05 -3.24 -9.28
CA ALA A 156 -5.51 -3.90 -8.10
C ALA A 156 -3.99 -3.74 -8.06
N VAL A 157 -3.45 -3.59 -6.85
CA VAL A 157 -2.02 -3.65 -6.56
C VAL A 157 -1.75 -4.87 -5.71
N MET A 158 -0.63 -5.54 -5.99
CA MET A 158 -0.25 -6.75 -5.28
C MET A 158 1.22 -6.70 -4.89
N LEU A 159 1.61 -7.35 -3.81
CA LEU A 159 3.01 -7.53 -3.42
C LEU A 159 3.21 -8.91 -2.81
N ALA A 160 4.19 -9.66 -3.30
CA ALA A 160 4.59 -10.94 -2.72
C ALA A 160 5.29 -10.67 -1.38
N LEU A 161 4.60 -10.90 -0.26
CA LEU A 161 5.08 -10.56 1.07
C LEU A 161 6.11 -11.56 1.59
N GLU A 162 5.85 -12.84 1.32
CA GLU A 162 6.67 -13.96 1.75
C GLU A 162 6.68 -15.00 0.63
N GLY A 163 7.87 -15.44 0.24
CA GLY A 163 8.07 -16.39 -0.83
C GLY A 163 7.74 -15.85 -2.23
N ASP A 164 8.21 -16.58 -3.23
CA ASP A 164 7.90 -16.28 -4.62
C ASP A 164 6.50 -16.78 -4.97
N CYS A 165 5.82 -16.09 -5.89
CA CYS A 165 4.53 -16.50 -6.40
C CYS A 165 4.39 -16.31 -7.91
N GLU A 166 3.48 -17.05 -8.53
CA GLU A 166 3.02 -16.80 -9.88
C GLU A 166 1.57 -16.30 -9.83
N ILE A 167 1.30 -15.16 -10.48
CA ILE A 167 -0.05 -14.69 -10.74
C ILE A 167 -0.41 -14.95 -12.20
N SER A 168 -1.62 -15.42 -12.45
CA SER A 168 -2.10 -15.73 -13.79
C SER A 168 -3.49 -15.17 -14.02
N ARG A 169 -3.72 -14.58 -15.20
CA ARG A 169 -5.01 -14.01 -15.59
C ARG A 169 -5.12 -13.95 -17.10
N SER A 170 -6.26 -14.39 -17.64
CA SER A 170 -6.55 -14.35 -19.08
C SER A 170 -5.43 -14.93 -19.96
N GLY A 171 -4.75 -15.99 -19.49
CA GLY A 171 -3.63 -16.63 -20.20
C GLY A 171 -2.27 -15.96 -20.00
N GLU A 172 -2.21 -14.73 -19.46
CA GLU A 172 -0.97 -14.07 -19.05
C GLU A 172 -0.50 -14.62 -17.70
N ARG A 173 0.81 -14.86 -17.56
CA ARG A 173 1.44 -15.30 -16.32
C ARG A 173 2.57 -14.36 -15.96
N LEU A 174 2.66 -14.03 -14.67
CA LEU A 174 3.73 -13.21 -14.13
C LEU A 174 4.26 -13.84 -12.84
N HIS A 175 5.57 -14.07 -12.82
CA HIS A 175 6.28 -14.50 -11.63
C HIS A 175 6.73 -13.27 -10.81
N LEU A 176 6.37 -13.24 -9.54
CA LEU A 176 6.80 -12.24 -8.57
C LEU A 176 7.76 -12.91 -7.60
N ARG A 177 8.97 -12.38 -7.49
CA ARG A 177 9.85 -12.73 -6.37
C ARG A 177 9.34 -12.13 -5.08
N GLU A 178 9.74 -12.66 -3.94
CA GLU A 178 9.49 -12.02 -2.66
C GLU A 178 9.89 -10.52 -2.69
N GLY A 179 8.94 -9.67 -2.31
CA GLY A 179 9.06 -8.21 -2.31
C GLY A 179 8.79 -7.53 -3.66
N ASP A 180 8.64 -8.27 -4.76
CA ASP A 180 8.16 -7.70 -6.02
C ASP A 180 6.65 -7.42 -5.94
N ALA A 181 6.22 -6.44 -6.73
CA ALA A 181 4.83 -6.04 -6.83
C ALA A 181 4.27 -6.20 -8.25
N ALA A 182 2.94 -6.17 -8.35
CA ALA A 182 2.22 -6.10 -9.61
C ALA A 182 1.10 -5.07 -9.55
N GLU A 183 0.78 -4.49 -10.71
CA GLU A 183 -0.46 -3.75 -10.93
C GLU A 183 -1.31 -4.49 -11.97
N VAL A 184 -2.59 -4.63 -11.68
CA VAL A 184 -3.57 -5.29 -12.55
C VAL A 184 -4.71 -4.32 -12.83
N ARG A 185 -5.12 -4.18 -14.09
CA ARG A 185 -6.25 -3.31 -14.49
C ARG A 185 -7.44 -4.10 -15.02
N GLY A 186 -8.63 -3.60 -14.68
CA GLY A 186 -9.92 -4.16 -15.08
C GLY A 186 -10.34 -5.37 -14.26
N GLN A 187 -11.62 -5.69 -14.37
CA GLN A 187 -12.24 -6.80 -13.65
C GLN A 187 -11.87 -8.17 -14.22
N GLY A 188 -12.08 -9.22 -13.43
CA GLY A 188 -11.99 -10.63 -13.85
C GLY A 188 -11.34 -11.53 -12.82
N GLU A 189 -11.06 -12.76 -13.23
CA GLU A 189 -10.43 -13.76 -12.38
C GLU A 189 -8.91 -13.70 -12.47
N LEU A 190 -8.26 -13.80 -11.31
CA LEU A 190 -6.81 -13.99 -11.19
C LEU A 190 -6.56 -15.20 -10.31
N VAL A 191 -5.63 -16.05 -10.71
CA VAL A 191 -5.18 -17.19 -9.90
C VAL A 191 -3.75 -16.94 -9.48
N ALA A 192 -3.50 -16.97 -8.18
CA ALA A 192 -2.18 -16.87 -7.58
C ALA A 192 -1.74 -18.23 -7.03
N SER A 193 -0.48 -18.60 -7.23
CA SER A 193 0.09 -19.84 -6.69
C SER A 193 1.48 -19.57 -6.13
N GLY A 194 1.87 -20.30 -5.08
CA GLY A 194 3.13 -20.07 -4.37
C GLY A 194 3.09 -20.61 -2.95
N GLY A 195 4.14 -20.32 -2.18
CA GLY A 195 4.38 -20.91 -0.86
C GLY A 195 4.33 -19.95 0.34
N GLY A 196 3.82 -18.73 0.18
CA GLY A 196 3.76 -17.74 1.27
C GLY A 196 2.56 -16.80 1.16
N TYR A 197 2.75 -15.50 1.38
CA TYR A 197 1.64 -14.53 1.46
C TYR A 197 1.67 -13.52 0.31
N LEU A 198 0.49 -13.21 -0.22
CA LEU A 198 0.28 -12.17 -1.23
C LEU A 198 -0.58 -11.05 -0.63
N TYR A 199 -0.04 -9.84 -0.59
CA TYR A 199 -0.85 -8.65 -0.36
C TYR A 199 -1.70 -8.38 -1.61
N VAL A 200 -2.99 -8.15 -1.45
CA VAL A 200 -3.92 -7.80 -2.54
C VAL A 200 -4.73 -6.57 -2.15
N GLY A 201 -4.42 -5.43 -2.76
CA GLY A 201 -5.20 -4.19 -2.64
C GLY A 201 -6.07 -3.97 -3.86
N ARG A 202 -7.38 -4.06 -3.70
CA ARG A 202 -8.40 -3.80 -4.73
C ARG A 202 -8.84 -2.36 -4.68
N LEU A 203 -8.88 -1.71 -5.85
CA LEU A 203 -9.17 -0.28 -6.02
C LEU A 203 -10.40 -0.12 -6.92
N THR A 204 -11.47 0.42 -6.35
CA THR A 204 -12.75 0.64 -7.03
C THR A 204 -12.99 2.13 -7.20
N LEU A 205 -13.30 2.55 -8.43
CA LEU A 205 -13.73 3.90 -8.74
C LEU A 205 -15.16 4.08 -8.23
N MET A 206 -15.39 5.14 -7.47
CA MET A 206 -16.71 5.48 -6.98
C MET A 206 -17.50 6.16 -8.12
N SER A 207 -18.71 5.67 -8.39
CA SER A 207 -19.67 6.42 -9.20
C SER A 207 -20.09 7.67 -8.44
N ALA A 208 -20.06 8.82 -9.12
CA ALA A 208 -20.63 10.08 -8.62
C ALA A 208 -22.15 9.97 -8.40
#